data_AF-A0A7T8GWN0-F1
#
_entry.id   AF-A0A7T8GWN0-F1
#
_cell.length_a   1.000
_cell.length_b   1.000
_cell.length_c   1.000
_cell.angle_alpha   90.00
_cell.angle_beta   90.00
_cell.angle_gamma   90.00
#
_symmetry.space_group_name_H-M   'P 1'
#
loop_
_entity.id
_entity.type
_entity.pdbx_description
1 polymer ?
#
loop_
_entity_poly.entity_id
_entity_poly.type
_entity_poly.pdbx_seq_one_letter_code
_entity_poly.pdbx_strand_id
1 'polypeptide(L)'
;GEKVDTAAYYNVLRYTVLPWLKSTYPSGNYTWTQDGAPCHTSKKVQDFCRANMADFWPADMWPSSSPDLNPLDFSVWRLGESCLQDISRKLTSLQQAIVEA
;
A
#
# COMPACT_ATOMS: atom_id res chain seq x y z
N GLY A 1 13.52 -6.17 -6.68
CA GLY A 1 12.69 -6.12 -5.46
C GLY A 1 12.12 -7.49 -5.20
N GLU A 2 12.11 -7.93 -3.95
CA GLU A 2 11.37 -9.14 -3.56
C GLU A 2 9.88 -8.92 -3.86
N LYS A 3 9.28 -9.86 -4.60
CA LYS A 3 7.84 -9.83 -4.87
C LYS A 3 7.15 -10.45 -3.68
N VAL A 4 6.30 -9.69 -3.00
CA VAL A 4 5.39 -10.26 -1.99
C VAL A 4 4.50 -11.27 -2.71
N ASP A 5 4.56 -12.53 -2.29
CA ASP A 5 3.70 -13.56 -2.85
C ASP A 5 2.26 -13.43 -2.32
N THR A 6 1.34 -14.12 -2.98
CA THR A 6 -0.08 -14.10 -2.63
C THR A 6 -0.36 -14.61 -1.20
N ALA A 7 0.44 -15.55 -0.70
CA ALA A 7 0.22 -16.17 0.61
C ALA A 7 0.61 -15.21 1.73
N ALA A 8 1.76 -14.54 1.60
CA ALA A 8 2.21 -13.50 2.52
C ALA A 8 1.18 -12.36 2.58
N TYR A 9 0.72 -11.86 1.44
CA TYR A 9 -0.29 -10.79 1.39
C TYR A 9 -1.62 -11.21 2.04
N TYR A 10 -2.10 -12.42 1.72
CA TYR A 10 -3.30 -12.97 2.35
C TYR A 10 -3.19 -13.04 3.88
N ASN A 11 -2.04 -13.46 4.41
CA ASN A 11 -1.84 -13.53 5.86
C ASN A 11 -1.90 -12.15 6.51
N VAL A 12 -1.32 -11.11 5.89
CA VAL A 12 -1.44 -9.72 6.35
C VAL A 12 -2.90 -9.28 6.37
N LEU A 13 -3.66 -9.55 5.29
CA LEU A 13 -5.08 -9.21 5.24
C LEU A 13 -5.87 -9.90 6.36
N ARG A 14 -5.63 -11.19 6.56
CA ARG A 14 -6.39 -12.02 7.50
C ARG A 14 -6.08 -11.71 8.95
N TYR A 15 -4.80 -11.58 9.30
CA TYR A 15 -4.37 -11.53 10.69
C TYR A 15 -4.07 -10.12 11.19
N THR A 16 -3.90 -9.15 10.30
CA THR A 16 -3.57 -7.77 10.68
C THR A 16 -4.67 -6.80 10.25
N VAL A 17 -4.98 -6.73 8.96
CA VAL A 17 -5.87 -5.70 8.40
C VAL A 17 -7.31 -5.93 8.82
N LEU A 18 -7.85 -7.13 8.64
CA LEU A 18 -9.26 -7.41 8.95
C LEU A 18 -9.59 -7.19 10.44
N PRO A 19 -8.80 -7.67 11.42
CA PRO A 19 -9.04 -7.36 12.83
C PRO A 19 -9.01 -5.86 13.12
N TRP A 20 -8.04 -5.13 12.55
CA TRP A 20 -7.91 -3.69 12.73
C TRP A 20 -9.12 -2.93 12.15
N LEU A 21 -9.57 -3.29 10.94
CA LEU A 21 -10.75 -2.71 10.31
C LEU A 21 -12.01 -2.92 11.15
N LYS A 22 -12.24 -4.15 11.64
CA LYS A 22 -13.39 -4.47 12.50
C LYS A 22 -13.37 -3.67 13.81
N SER A 23 -12.19 -3.42 14.37
CA SER A 23 -12.05 -2.63 15.59
C SER A 23 -12.20 -1.12 15.34
N THR A 24 -11.73 -0.62 14.21
CA THR A 24 -11.64 0.83 13.94
C THR A 24 -12.91 1.36 13.28
N TYR A 25 -13.53 0.55 12.42
CA TYR A 25 -14.74 0.87 11.67
C TYR A 25 -15.84 -0.16 11.96
N PRO A 26 -16.33 -0.27 13.21
CA PRO A 26 -17.29 -1.29 13.62
C PRO A 26 -18.63 -1.18 12.89
N SER A 27 -18.97 0.00 12.36
CA SER A 27 -20.16 0.23 11.53
C SER A 27 -19.98 -0.16 10.05
N GLY A 28 -18.77 -0.55 9.62
CA GLY A 28 -18.50 -0.93 8.23
C GLY A 28 -18.60 0.24 7.24
N ASN A 29 -18.38 1.47 7.69
CA ASN A 29 -18.45 2.66 6.85
C ASN A 29 -17.14 2.91 6.06
N TYR A 30 -16.68 1.91 5.32
CA TYR A 30 -15.48 2.00 4.47
C TYR A 30 -15.60 1.13 3.21
N THR A 31 -14.89 1.54 2.16
CA THR A 31 -14.66 0.74 0.96
C THR A 31 -13.18 0.40 0.88
N TRP A 32 -12.86 -0.89 0.77
CA TRP A 32 -11.49 -1.37 0.64
C TRP A 32 -11.05 -1.34 -0.82
N THR A 33 -9.86 -0.78 -1.09
CA THR A 33 -9.28 -0.65 -2.44
C THR A 33 -7.83 -1.13 -2.45
N GLN A 34 -7.37 -1.69 -3.57
CA GLN A 34 -6.00 -2.16 -3.78
C GLN A 34 -5.53 -1.81 -5.19
N ASP A 35 -4.23 -1.66 -5.39
CA ASP A 35 -3.66 -1.52 -6.73
C ASP A 35 -3.68 -2.84 -7.52
N GLY A 36 -3.26 -2.80 -8.78
CA GLY A 36 -3.23 -3.94 -9.69
C GLY A 36 -2.08 -4.94 -9.48
N ALA A 37 -1.36 -4.94 -8.35
CA ALA A 37 -0.25 -5.87 -8.14
C ALA A 37 -0.71 -7.34 -8.23
N PRO A 38 0.11 -8.27 -8.78
CA PRO A 38 -0.31 -9.66 -9.00
C PRO A 38 -0.82 -10.40 -7.77
N CYS A 39 -0.30 -10.09 -6.58
CA CYS A 39 -0.80 -10.68 -5.33
C CYS A 39 -2.21 -10.18 -4.97
N HIS A 40 -2.52 -8.91 -5.23
CA HIS A 40 -3.81 -8.28 -4.98
C HIS A 40 -4.90 -8.81 -5.93
N THR A 41 -4.54 -9.00 -7.19
CA THR A 41 -5.47 -9.48 -8.23
C THR A 41 -5.70 -11.00 -8.20
N SER A 42 -4.96 -11.73 -7.35
CA SER A 42 -5.13 -13.17 -7.20
C SER A 42 -6.54 -13.56 -6.75
N LYS A 43 -7.07 -14.68 -7.27
CA LYS A 43 -8.39 -15.19 -6.92
C LYS A 43 -8.57 -15.32 -5.40
N LYS A 44 -7.55 -15.85 -4.71
CA LYS A 44 -7.57 -16.06 -3.26
C LYS A 44 -7.80 -14.75 -2.49
N VAL A 45 -7.11 -13.69 -2.88
CA VAL A 45 -7.20 -12.38 -2.22
C VAL A 45 -8.50 -11.66 -2.55
N GLN A 46 -8.90 -11.69 -3.82
CA GLN A 46 -10.15 -11.10 -4.28
C GLN A 46 -11.36 -11.75 -3.58
N ASP A 47 -11.40 -13.09 -3.51
CA ASP A 47 -12.49 -13.81 -2.83
C ASP A 47 -12.49 -13.53 -1.32
N PHE A 48 -11.32 -13.42 -0.69
CA PHE A 48 -11.22 -13.04 0.71
C PHE A 48 -11.76 -11.63 0.96
N CYS A 49 -11.40 -10.65 0.13
CA CYS A 49 -11.84 -9.26 0.32
C CYS A 49 -13.35 -9.13 0.12
N ARG A 50 -13.93 -9.74 -0.92
CA ARG A 50 -15.39 -9.77 -1.15
C ARG A 50 -16.17 -10.34 0.03
N ALA A 51 -15.63 -11.38 0.67
CA ALA A 51 -16.33 -12.07 1.76
C ALA A 51 -16.19 -11.40 3.13
N ASN A 52 -15.17 -10.56 3.33
CA ASN A 52 -14.80 -10.10 4.68
C ASN A 52 -14.76 -8.57 4.85
N MET A 53 -14.62 -7.80 3.77
CA MET A 53 -14.62 -6.33 3.85
C MET A 53 -16.05 -5.80 3.80
N ALA A 54 -16.29 -4.63 4.39
CA ALA A 54 -17.62 -4.02 4.40
C ALA A 54 -18.11 -3.65 2.99
N ASP A 55 -17.23 -3.00 2.23
CA ASP A 55 -17.35 -2.82 0.79
C ASP A 55 -15.96 -3.01 0.16
N PHE A 56 -15.91 -3.41 -1.11
CA PHE A 56 -14.66 -3.79 -1.76
C PHE A 56 -14.66 -3.47 -3.25
N TRP A 57 -13.58 -2.84 -3.70
CA TRP A 57 -13.33 -2.57 -5.10
C TRP A 57 -12.53 -3.71 -5.74
N PRO A 58 -13.17 -4.60 -6.54
CA PRO A 58 -12.47 -5.69 -7.19
C PRO A 58 -11.47 -5.19 -8.23
N ALA A 59 -10.50 -6.06 -8.56
CA ALA A 59 -9.38 -5.74 -9.44
C ALA A 59 -9.80 -5.22 -10.84
N ASP A 60 -10.96 -5.64 -11.35
CA ASP A 60 -11.50 -5.25 -12.65
C ASP A 60 -12.10 -3.85 -12.67
N MET A 61 -12.32 -3.24 -11.50
CA MET A 61 -12.78 -1.86 -11.40
C MET A 61 -11.63 -0.85 -11.33
N TRP A 62 -10.40 -1.32 -11.14
CA TRP A 62 -9.20 -0.48 -11.23
C TRP A 62 -8.74 -0.33 -12.69
N PRO A 63 -8.60 0.89 -13.22
CA PRO A 63 -8.07 1.08 -14.57
C PRO A 63 -6.61 0.61 -14.64
N SER A 64 -6.27 -0.10 -15.70
CA SER A 64 -4.91 -0.60 -15.92
C SER A 64 -3.90 0.55 -15.97
N SER A 65 -2.74 0.36 -15.34
CA SER A 65 -1.59 1.28 -15.39
C SER A 65 -1.83 2.71 -14.86
N SER A 66 -2.64 2.86 -13.80
CA SER A 66 -2.92 4.17 -13.18
C SER A 66 -2.35 4.28 -11.75
N PRO A 67 -1.03 4.51 -11.58
CA PRO A 67 -0.44 4.81 -10.26
C PRO A 67 -0.98 6.12 -9.66
N ASP A 68 -1.41 7.06 -10.50
CA ASP A 68 -1.95 8.36 -10.06
C ASP A 68 -3.31 8.27 -9.37
N LEU A 69 -4.00 7.13 -9.45
CA LEU A 69 -5.33 6.94 -8.88
C LEU A 69 -5.32 6.27 -7.50
N ASN A 70 -4.19 5.71 -7.07
CA ASN A 70 -4.07 5.16 -5.72
C ASN A 70 -3.78 6.32 -4.76
N PRO A 71 -4.69 6.66 -3.82
CA PRO A 71 -4.45 7.75 -2.88
C PRO A 71 -3.15 7.57 -2.09
N LEU A 72 -2.75 6.32 -1.81
CA LEU A 72 -1.48 5.99 -1.17
C LEU A 72 -0.28 6.35 -2.05
N ASP A 73 -0.28 5.99 -3.33
CA ASP A 73 0.82 6.28 -4.26
C ASP A 73 0.89 7.78 -4.58
N PHE A 74 -0.25 8.42 -4.79
CA PHE A 74 -0.31 9.84 -5.13
C PHE A 74 0.15 10.75 -3.99
N SER A 75 -0.24 10.44 -2.75
CA SER A 75 -0.04 11.34 -1.60
C SER A 75 0.93 10.79 -0.56
N VAL A 76 0.71 9.60 -0.02
CA VAL A 76 1.48 9.09 1.14
C VAL A 76 2.90 8.70 0.74
N TRP A 77 3.05 7.90 -0.33
CA TRP A 77 4.35 7.47 -0.80
C TRP A 77 5.14 8.62 -1.43
N ARG A 78 4.49 9.50 -2.21
CA ARG A 78 5.15 10.70 -2.76
C ARG A 78 5.70 11.62 -1.67
N LEU A 79 4.96 11.82 -0.57
CA LEU A 79 5.45 12.57 0.60
C LEU A 79 6.61 11.84 1.30
N GLY A 80 6.48 10.53 1.49
CA GLY A 80 7.53 9.70 2.09
C GLY A 80 8.83 9.71 1.29
N GLU A 81 8.76 9.54 -0.02
CA GLU A 81 9.90 9.61 -0.94
C GLU A 81 10.55 10.99 -0.92
N SER A 82 9.76 12.07 -0.90
CA SER A 82 10.30 13.43 -0.75
C SER A 82 11.10 13.58 0.54
N CYS A 83 10.54 13.15 1.68
CA CYS A 83 11.24 13.22 2.95
C CYS A 83 12.52 12.37 2.98
N LEU A 84 12.50 11.17 2.41
CA LEU A 84 13.67 10.29 2.31
C LEU A 84 14.74 10.89 1.39
N GLN A 85 14.35 11.49 0.26
CA GLN A 85 15.25 12.21 -0.63
C GLN A 85 15.88 13.43 0.06
N ASP A 86 15.10 14.18 0.84
CA ASP A 86 15.60 15.34 1.58
C ASP A 86 16.60 14.93 2.68
N ILE A 87 16.35 13.82 3.38
CA ILE A 87 17.29 13.26 4.35
C ILE A 87 18.56 12.78 3.65
N SER A 88 18.44 12.05 2.54
CA SER A 88 19.59 11.57 1.77
C SER A 88 20.44 12.74 1.25
N ARG A 89 19.81 13.78 0.70
CA ARG A 89 20.49 14.98 0.22
C ARG A 89 21.24 15.70 1.34
N LYS A 90 20.61 15.83 2.51
CA LYS A 90 21.23 16.44 3.70
C LYS A 90 22.45 15.66 4.18
N LEU A 91 22.38 14.33 4.21
CA LEU A 91 23.52 13.49 4.58
C LEU A 91 24.66 13.59 3.56
N THR A 92 24.36 13.57 2.26
CA THR A 92 25.40 13.77 1.23
C THR A 92 26.04 15.15 1.32
N SER A 93 25.27 16.21 1.60
CA SER A 93 25.85 17.55 1.79
C SER A 93 26.72 17.66 3.03
N LEU A 94 26.39 16.96 4.12
CA LEU A 94 27.22 16.90 5.32
C LEU A 94 28.50 16.09 5.07
N GLN A 95 28.41 14.96 4.36
CA GLN A 95 29.59 14.19 3.96
C GLN A 95 30.51 14.99 3.04
N GLN A 96 29.95 15.70 2.05
CA GLN A 96 30.69 16.59 1.15
C GLN A 96 31.43 17.69 1.95
N ALA A 97 30.73 18.34 2.89
CA ALA A 97 31.32 19.39 3.74
C ALA A 97 32.42 18.87 4.68
N ILE A 98 32.39 17.59 5.08
CA ILE A 98 33.43 16.96 5.92
C ILE A 98 34.66 16.55 5.08
N VAL A 99 34.48 16.24 3.79
CA VAL A 99 35.58 15.87 2.89
C VAL A 99 36.30 17.10 2.32
N GLU A 100 35.61 18.24 2.24
CA GLU A 100 36.16 19.51 1.74
C GLU A 100 36.76 20.41 2.83
N ALA A 101 36.71 20.00 4.11
CA ALA A 101 37.32 20.69 5.26
C ALA A 101 38.66 20.06 5.65
#